data_AF-A0A7X4H6E7-F1
#
_entry.id   AF-A0A7X4H6E7-F1
#
_cell.length_a   1.000
_cell.length_b   1.000
_cell.length_c   1.000
_cell.angle_alpha   90.00
_cell.angle_beta   90.00
_cell.angle_gamma   90.00
#
_symmetry.space_group_name_H-M   'P 1'
#
loop_
_entity.id
_entity.type
_entity.pdbx_description
1 polymer ?
#
loop_
_entity_poly.entity_id
_entity_poly.type
_entity_poly.pdbx_seq_one_letter_code
_entity_poly.pdbx_strand_id
1 'polypeptide(L)'
;PGYLGPDWRPLARWSCVTGNAQMALNWLRLARETGAADLVAHAHAANRFNMAIHELTAAQPERRGGVRGSYPLSGEYMQWRYPNWAAKFFMDALMLQALGQDTPNIGC
;
A
#
# COMPACT_ATOMS: atom_id res chain seq x y z
N PRO A 1 6.18 5.93 -5.28
CA PRO A 1 6.48 6.16 -6.71
C PRO A 1 6.31 4.85 -7.49
N GLY A 2 5.92 4.89 -8.76
CA GLY A 2 5.66 3.70 -9.59
C GLY A 2 6.92 3.03 -10.12
N TYR A 3 7.89 3.83 -10.58
CA TYR A 3 9.21 3.38 -11.04
C TYR A 3 10.31 4.22 -10.42
N LEU A 4 11.43 3.56 -10.11
CA LEU A 4 12.67 4.17 -9.67
C LEU A 4 13.78 3.84 -10.68
N GLY A 5 14.58 4.83 -11.03
CA GLY A 5 15.76 4.65 -11.89
C GLY A 5 16.94 4.03 -11.14
N PRO A 6 18.04 3.72 -11.84
CA PRO A 6 19.25 3.17 -11.23
C PRO A 6 19.87 4.06 -10.13
N ASP A 7 19.55 5.36 -10.16
CA ASP A 7 19.95 6.37 -9.18
C ASP A 7 18.91 6.61 -8.07
N TRP A 8 17.92 5.72 -7.94
CA TRP A 8 16.80 5.79 -7.00
C TRP A 8 15.90 7.02 -7.18
N ARG A 9 15.95 7.69 -8.34
CA ARG A 9 15.06 8.80 -8.63
C ARG A 9 13.72 8.33 -9.20
N PRO A 10 12.61 8.99 -8.87
CA PRO A 10 11.32 8.69 -9.47
C PRO A 10 11.34 8.88 -10.99
N LEU A 11 11.05 7.81 -11.73
CA LEU A 11 10.84 7.86 -13.20
C LEU A 11 9.35 7.95 -13.57
N ALA A 12 8.46 7.65 -12.62
CA ALA A 12 7.02 7.72 -12.80
C ALA A 12 6.40 8.90 -12.05
N ARG A 13 5.41 9.55 -12.67
CA ARG A 13 4.55 10.56 -12.03
C ARG A 13 3.31 9.96 -11.35
N TRP A 14 3.25 8.64 -11.25
CA TRP A 14 2.20 7.88 -10.57
C TRP A 14 2.80 7.04 -9.44
N SER A 15 1.99 6.60 -8.47
CA SER A 15 2.39 5.69 -7.39
C SER A 15 1.72 4.33 -7.53
N CYS A 16 2.48 3.26 -7.34
CA CYS A 16 1.93 1.91 -7.25
C CYS A 16 1.28 1.73 -5.88
N VAL A 17 -0.05 1.69 -5.82
CA VAL A 17 -0.81 1.56 -4.56
C VAL A 17 -0.62 0.17 -3.97
N THR A 18 -0.62 -0.85 -4.84
CA THR A 18 -0.27 -2.23 -4.45
C THR A 18 1.14 -2.32 -3.87
N GLY A 19 2.12 -1.72 -4.55
CA GLY A 19 3.53 -1.72 -4.11
C GLY A 19 3.71 -1.01 -2.77
N ASN A 20 3.01 0.11 -2.55
CA ASN A 20 3.00 0.79 -1.25
C ASN A 20 2.50 -0.13 -0.13
N ALA A 21 1.43 -0.89 -0.37
CA ALA A 21 0.88 -1.82 0.62
C ALA A 21 1.83 -3.00 0.91
N GLN A 22 2.45 -3.56 -0.15
CA GLN A 22 3.45 -4.62 0.00
C GLN A 22 4.68 -4.14 0.78
N MET A 23 5.16 -2.92 0.50
CA MET A 23 6.27 -2.32 1.25
C MET A 23 5.91 -2.02 2.69
N ALA A 24 4.70 -1.52 2.96
CA ALA A 24 4.22 -1.32 4.32
C ALA A 24 4.21 -2.63 5.12
N LEU A 25 3.73 -3.72 4.52
CA LEU A 25 3.75 -5.04 5.14
C LEU A 25 5.19 -5.52 5.42
N ASN A 26 6.09 -5.38 4.45
CA ASN A 26 7.50 -5.77 4.60
C ASN A 26 8.21 -4.96 5.67
N TRP A 27 8.03 -3.64 5.71
CA TRP A 27 8.65 -2.77 6.72
C TRP A 27 8.13 -3.08 8.12
N LEU A 28 6.83 -3.32 8.27
CA LEU A 28 6.28 -3.73 9.58
C LEU A 28 6.88 -5.06 10.04
N ARG A 29 7.01 -6.05 9.14
CA ARG A 29 7.64 -7.35 9.44
C ARG A 29 9.11 -7.19 9.83
N LEU A 30 9.88 -6.45 9.02
CA LEU A 30 11.30 -6.18 9.31
C LEU A 30 11.49 -5.42 10.62
N ALA A 31 10.61 -4.46 10.94
CA ALA A 31 10.64 -3.74 12.20
C ALA A 31 10.46 -4.69 13.41
N ARG A 32 9.70 -5.77 13.28
CA ARG A 32 9.56 -6.79 14.34
C ARG A 32 10.87 -7.51 14.60
N GLU A 33 11.52 -7.95 13.53
CA GLU A 33 12.75 -8.74 13.61
C GLU A 33 13.95 -7.90 14.05
N THR A 34 13.98 -6.61 13.67
CA THR A 34 15.14 -5.73 13.87
C THR A 34 14.98 -4.73 15.01
N GLY A 35 13.75 -4.46 15.45
CA GLY A 35 13.44 -3.37 16.39
C GLY A 35 13.53 -1.96 15.78
N ALA A 36 13.71 -1.84 14.46
CA ALA A 36 13.94 -0.57 13.77
C ALA A 36 12.64 0.27 13.66
N ALA A 37 12.54 1.33 14.47
CA ALA A 37 11.34 2.17 14.58
C ALA A 37 11.07 3.06 13.35
N ASP A 38 12.10 3.38 12.58
CA ASP A 38 12.01 4.11 11.31
C ASP A 38 11.22 3.32 10.25
N LEU A 39 11.40 2.00 10.19
CA LEU A 39 10.62 1.11 9.31
C LEU A 39 9.13 1.17 9.62
N VAL A 40 8.76 1.25 10.91
CA VAL A 40 7.36 1.46 11.32
C VAL A 40 6.83 2.79 10.79
N ALA A 41 7.62 3.87 10.93
CA ALA A 41 7.23 5.18 10.43
C ALA A 41 7.01 5.19 8.91
N HIS A 42 7.87 4.52 8.15
CA HIS A 42 7.74 4.36 6.70
C HIS A 42 6.49 3.56 6.31
N ALA A 43 6.21 2.45 6.99
CA ALA A 43 5.00 1.66 6.76
C ALA A 43 3.73 2.46 7.00
N HIS A 44 3.67 3.18 8.13
CA HIS A 44 2.51 4.00 8.46
C HIS A 44 2.33 5.13 7.43
N ALA A 45 3.41 5.72 6.92
CA ALA A 45 3.33 6.73 5.87
C ALA A 45 2.75 6.17 4.56
N ALA A 46 3.19 4.99 4.13
CA ALA A 46 2.65 4.33 2.95
C ALA A 46 1.16 3.94 3.11
N ASN A 47 0.78 3.40 4.27
CA ASN A 47 -0.62 3.10 4.57
C ASN A 47 -1.48 4.37 4.61
N ARG A 48 -0.99 5.46 5.22
CA ARG A 48 -1.69 6.76 5.22
C ARG A 48 -1.91 7.30 3.81
N PHE A 49 -0.90 7.22 2.94
CA PHE A 49 -1.07 7.62 1.55
C PHE A 49 -2.17 6.81 0.87
N ASN A 50 -2.15 5.47 0.99
CA ASN A 50 -3.16 4.60 0.40
C ASN A 50 -4.57 4.88 0.97
N MET A 51 -4.71 5.11 2.28
CA MET A 51 -5.98 5.50 2.90
C MET A 51 -6.50 6.83 2.35
N ALA A 52 -5.64 7.84 2.20
CA ALA A 52 -6.03 9.16 1.72
C ALA A 52 -6.61 9.16 0.30
N ILE A 53 -6.24 8.16 -0.51
CA ILE A 53 -6.72 8.00 -1.89
C ILE A 53 -7.77 6.89 -2.04
N HIS A 54 -8.22 6.26 -0.95
CA HIS A 54 -9.21 5.20 -0.98
C HIS A 54 -10.62 5.80 -1.03
N GLU A 55 -11.33 5.59 -2.13
CA GLU A 55 -12.66 6.19 -2.37
C GLU A 55 -13.77 5.35 -1.72
N LEU A 56 -14.19 5.71 -0.51
CA LEU A 56 -15.27 5.02 0.22
C LEU A 56 -16.68 5.49 -0.15
N THR A 57 -16.80 6.65 -0.81
CA THR A 57 -18.09 7.30 -1.12
C THR A 57 -18.29 7.55 -2.61
N ALA A 58 -17.57 6.82 -3.48
CA ALA A 58 -17.67 6.97 -4.94
C ALA A 58 -19.13 6.86 -5.42
N ALA A 59 -19.56 7.78 -6.29
CA ALA A 59 -20.91 7.80 -6.85
C ALA A 59 -21.25 6.50 -7.60
N GLN A 60 -20.25 5.96 -8.30
CA GLN A 60 -20.28 4.65 -8.97
C GLN A 60 -20.13 3.52 -7.94
N PRO A 61 -21.18 2.70 -7.70
CA PRO A 61 -21.14 1.62 -6.71
C PRO A 61 -20.00 0.62 -6.93
N GLU A 62 -19.66 0.34 -8.18
CA GLU A 62 -18.61 -0.59 -8.58
C GLU A 62 -17.19 -0.14 -8.21
N ARG A 63 -17.00 1.15 -7.92
CA ARG A 63 -15.70 1.72 -7.48
C ARG A 63 -15.64 1.93 -5.98
N ARG A 64 -16.79 1.93 -5.31
CA ARG A 64 -16.91 2.26 -3.89
C ARG A 64 -16.18 1.22 -3.04
N GLY A 65 -15.18 1.67 -2.28
CA GLY A 65 -14.35 0.78 -1.47
C GLY A 65 -13.33 -0.03 -2.27
N GLY A 66 -13.27 0.13 -3.60
CA GLY A 66 -12.25 -0.51 -4.42
C GLY A 66 -10.85 0.08 -4.15
N VAL A 67 -9.86 -0.79 -4.03
CA VAL A 67 -8.44 -0.37 -3.96
C VAL A 67 -7.84 -0.40 -5.36
N ARG A 68 -7.56 0.79 -5.89
CA ARG A 68 -6.96 0.98 -7.22
C ARG A 68 -5.55 0.41 -7.27
N GLY A 69 -5.09 -0.01 -8.45
CA GLY A 69 -3.71 -0.48 -8.63
C GLY A 69 -2.67 0.64 -8.57
N SER A 70 -2.97 1.79 -9.15
CA SER A 70 -2.10 2.96 -9.22
C SER A 70 -2.83 4.26 -8.86
N TYR A 71 -2.07 5.28 -8.46
CA TYR A 71 -2.57 6.64 -8.25
C TYR A 71 -1.76 7.65 -9.06
N PRO A 72 -2.39 8.48 -9.92
CA PRO A 72 -3.82 8.44 -10.28
C PRO A 72 -4.20 7.10 -10.92
N LEU A 73 -5.51 6.81 -11.03
CA LEU A 73 -6.04 5.54 -11.57
C LEU A 73 -5.55 5.24 -13.01
N SER A 74 -5.14 6.29 -13.74
CA SER A 74 -4.55 6.23 -15.08
C SER A 74 -3.06 5.87 -15.10
N GLY A 75 -2.43 5.63 -13.94
CA GLY A 75 -1.04 5.20 -13.85
C GLY A 75 -0.82 3.82 -14.46
N GLU A 76 0.39 3.55 -14.93
CA GLU A 76 0.67 2.42 -15.81
C GLU A 76 0.53 1.05 -15.13
N TYR A 77 0.77 0.96 -13.82
CA TYR A 77 0.50 -0.27 -13.08
C TYR A 77 -1.01 -0.48 -12.91
N MET A 78 -1.55 -1.56 -13.50
CA MET A 78 -2.96 -1.92 -13.41
C MET A 78 -3.88 -0.74 -13.74
N GLN A 79 -3.55 -0.05 -14.83
CA GLN A 79 -4.25 1.14 -15.33
C GLN A 79 -5.75 0.89 -15.43
N TRP A 80 -6.55 1.80 -14.87
CA TRP A 80 -8.02 1.72 -14.83
C TRP A 80 -8.60 0.50 -14.12
N ARG A 81 -7.81 -0.18 -13.28
CA ARG A 81 -8.22 -1.42 -12.60
C ARG A 81 -8.13 -1.32 -11.08
N TYR A 82 -8.96 -2.15 -10.46
CA TYR A 82 -9.05 -2.38 -9.01
C TYR A 82 -8.70 -3.85 -8.74
N PRO A 83 -7.40 -4.21 -8.68
CA PRO A 83 -7.03 -5.60 -8.49
C PRO A 83 -7.33 -6.10 -7.07
N ASN A 84 -7.87 -7.31 -6.96
CA ASN A 84 -8.19 -7.93 -5.66
C ASN A 84 -6.96 -8.01 -4.74
N TRP A 85 -5.76 -8.22 -5.29
CA TRP A 85 -4.54 -8.27 -4.49
C TRP A 85 -4.13 -6.91 -3.91
N ALA A 86 -4.52 -5.78 -4.54
CA ALA A 86 -4.32 -4.48 -3.90
C ALA A 86 -5.12 -4.37 -2.61
N ALA A 87 -6.38 -4.82 -2.64
CA ALA A 87 -7.21 -4.85 -1.45
C ALA A 87 -6.66 -5.82 -0.39
N LYS A 88 -6.25 -7.02 -0.79
CA LYS A 88 -5.63 -8.01 0.12
C LYS A 88 -4.41 -7.44 0.84
N PHE A 89 -3.39 -6.98 0.09
CA PHE A 89 -2.16 -6.47 0.71
C PHE A 89 -2.41 -5.21 1.53
N PHE A 90 -3.34 -4.35 1.11
CA PHE A 90 -3.66 -3.16 1.87
C PHE A 90 -4.33 -3.50 3.20
N MET A 91 -5.30 -4.43 3.20
CA MET A 91 -5.91 -4.91 4.44
C MET A 91 -4.91 -5.63 5.33
N ASP A 92 -4.03 -6.47 4.78
CA ASP A 92 -2.97 -7.14 5.54
C ASP A 92 -2.08 -6.13 6.27
N ALA A 93 -1.63 -5.08 5.55
CA ALA A 93 -0.78 -4.04 6.11
C ALA A 93 -1.51 -3.21 7.18
N LEU A 94 -2.80 -2.90 6.99
CA LEU A 94 -3.60 -2.17 7.98
C LEU A 94 -3.87 -3.00 9.22
N MET A 95 -4.20 -4.29 9.08
CA MET A 95 -4.39 -5.19 10.21
C MET A 95 -3.09 -5.35 11.01
N LEU A 96 -1.95 -5.49 10.33
CA LEU A 96 -0.65 -5.61 10.98
C LEU A 96 -0.27 -4.32 11.73
N GLN A 97 -0.61 -3.16 11.17
CA GLN A 97 -0.44 -1.87 11.82
C GLN A 97 -1.37 -1.71 13.04
N ALA A 98 -2.63 -2.13 12.94
CA ALA A 98 -3.63 -1.91 13.99
C ALA A 98 -3.47 -2.88 15.16
N LEU A 99 -3.12 -4.13 14.90
CA LEU A 99 -3.05 -5.19 15.92
C LEU A 99 -1.65 -5.31 16.54
N GLY A 100 -0.63 -4.68 15.96
CA GLY A 100 0.72 -4.67 16.54
C GLY A 100 1.37 -6.05 16.61
N GLN A 101 2.39 -6.18 17.46
CA GLN A 101 3.34 -7.31 17.51
C GLN A 101 2.70 -8.65 17.89
N ASP A 102 1.51 -8.64 18.50
CA ASP A 102 0.86 -9.84 19.04
C ASP A 102 0.12 -10.67 17.99
N THR A 103 0.09 -10.21 16.73
CA THR A 103 -0.63 -10.92 15.67
C THR A 103 0.30 -11.89 14.92
N PRO A 104 -0.10 -13.17 14.74
CA PRO A 104 0.61 -14.11 13.88
C PRO A 104 0.70 -13.58 12.45
N ASN A 105 1.59 -14.16 11.64
CA ASN A 105 1.86 -13.69 10.28
C ASN A 105 0.57 -13.47 9.46
N ILE A 106 0.24 -12.20 9.21
CA ILE A 106 -0.90 -11.79 8.40
C ILE A 106 -0.49 -11.87 6.92
N GLY A 107 -1.18 -12.70 6.15
CA GLY A 107 -1.00 -12.86 4.70
C GLY A 107 0.06 -13.88 4.31
N CYS A 108 -0.38 -14.91 3.57
CA CYS A 108 0.44 -15.79 2.72
C CYS A 108 0.37 -15.29 1.26
#